data_AF-A0A369ZR53-F1
#
_entry.id   AF-A0A369ZR53-F1
#
_cell.length_a   1.000
_cell.length_b   1.000
_cell.length_c   1.000
_cell.angle_alpha   90.00
_cell.angle_beta   90.00
_cell.angle_gamma   90.00
#
_symmetry.space_group_name_H-M   'P 1'
#
loop_
_entity.id
_entity.type
_entity.pdbx_description
1 polymer ?
#
loop_
_entity_poly.entity_id
_entity_poly.type
_entity_poly.pdbx_seq_one_letter_code
_entity_poly.pdbx_strand_id
1 'polypeptide(L)'
;MDSFKGKLIRLKNELNVETDKEVAEYLGMTNNAFTVRKSRNSFPEKELFALKAKYPELNLDMDYILLGHRHETYEAMEKKALKDMPKPDFSDKTGLLVQLFMQCDDQGRAAILSVAQTMAAMGQTAGTTNISQQFNNSNISGSNFTVKNNK
;
A
#
# COMPACT_ATOMS: atom_id res chain seq x y z
N MET A 1 -10.39 20.60 8.28
CA MET A 1 -9.08 21.30 8.34
C MET A 1 -8.47 21.53 6.94
N ASP A 2 -9.12 21.03 5.87
CA ASP A 2 -8.63 21.08 4.47
C ASP A 2 -9.19 22.23 3.62
N SER A 3 -9.79 23.24 4.24
CA SER A 3 -10.33 24.37 3.48
C SER A 3 -9.19 25.18 2.84
N PHE A 4 -9.47 25.83 1.71
CA PHE A 4 -8.50 26.70 1.03
C PHE A 4 -7.85 27.71 1.98
N LYS A 5 -8.64 28.30 2.89
CA LYS A 5 -8.16 29.24 3.90
C LYS A 5 -7.12 28.62 4.83
N GLY A 6 -7.32 27.38 5.28
CA GLY A 6 -6.36 26.67 6.12
C GLY A 6 -5.05 26.39 5.39
N LYS A 7 -5.14 25.83 4.17
CA LYS A 7 -3.96 25.57 3.31
C LYS A 7 -3.19 26.86 3.01
N LEU A 8 -3.90 27.97 2.75
CA LEU A 8 -3.29 29.28 2.47
C LEU A 8 -2.53 29.84 3.68
N ILE A 9 -3.10 29.78 4.89
CA ILE A 9 -2.41 30.25 6.10
C ILE A 9 -1.09 29.50 6.28
N ARG A 10 -1.10 28.18 6.08
CA ARG A 10 0.11 27.35 6.21
C ARG A 10 1.13 27.66 5.12
N LEU A 11 0.68 27.83 3.87
CA LEU A 11 1.56 28.24 2.77
C LEU A 11 2.21 29.61 3.03
N LYS A 12 1.45 30.57 3.56
CA LYS A 12 1.99 31.88 3.96
C LYS A 12 3.08 31.76 5.02
N ASN A 13 2.86 30.91 6.02
CA ASN A 13 3.85 30.65 7.07
C ASN A 13 5.13 30.04 6.50
N GLU A 14 5.01 29.04 5.60
CA GLU A 14 6.18 28.40 4.98
C GLU A 14 6.95 29.35 4.05
N LEU A 15 6.25 30.25 3.35
CA LEU A 15 6.88 31.26 2.50
C LEU A 15 7.33 32.51 3.28
N ASN A 16 6.97 32.63 4.56
CA ASN A 16 7.17 33.81 5.38
C ASN A 16 6.63 35.11 4.73
N VAL A 17 5.38 35.06 4.25
CA VAL A 17 4.68 36.20 3.61
C VAL A 17 3.34 36.47 4.27
N GLU A 18 2.87 37.70 4.21
CA GLU A 18 1.62 38.11 4.88
C GLU A 18 0.43 38.16 3.92
N THR A 19 0.67 38.47 2.65
CA THR A 19 -0.41 38.82 1.71
C THR A 19 -0.74 37.70 0.73
N ASP A 20 -2.01 37.65 0.28
CA ASP A 20 -2.43 36.73 -0.78
C ASP A 20 -1.77 37.07 -2.12
N LYS A 21 -1.40 38.35 -2.30
CA LYS A 21 -0.73 38.85 -3.50
C LYS A 21 0.67 38.24 -3.64
N GLU A 22 1.47 38.26 -2.57
CA GLU A 22 2.80 37.65 -2.56
C GLU A 22 2.72 36.14 -2.84
N VAL A 23 1.74 35.45 -2.24
CA VAL A 23 1.51 34.03 -2.52
C VAL A 23 1.20 33.79 -4.00
N ALA A 24 0.35 34.63 -4.61
CA ALA A 24 0.05 34.52 -6.04
C ALA A 24 1.30 34.71 -6.91
N GLU A 25 2.17 35.65 -6.54
CA GLU A 25 3.45 35.91 -7.22
C GLU A 25 4.40 34.71 -7.13
N TYR A 26 4.57 34.10 -5.95
CA TYR A 26 5.34 32.86 -5.78
C TYR A 26 4.80 31.72 -6.63
N LEU A 27 3.48 31.58 -6.70
CA LEU A 27 2.82 30.55 -7.51
C LEU A 27 2.83 30.87 -9.02
N GLY A 28 3.39 32.00 -9.43
CA GLY A 28 3.47 32.39 -10.84
C GLY A 28 2.11 32.71 -11.46
N MET A 29 1.15 33.20 -10.67
CA MET A 29 -0.19 33.57 -11.15
C MET A 29 -0.59 34.99 -10.76
N THR A 30 -1.61 35.52 -11.44
CA THR A 30 -2.11 36.87 -11.14
C THR A 30 -2.95 36.86 -9.86
N ASN A 31 -2.97 37.99 -9.15
CA ASN A 31 -3.79 38.17 -7.95
C ASN A 31 -5.30 37.93 -8.22
N ASN A 32 -5.78 38.33 -9.41
CA ASN A 32 -7.15 38.07 -9.84
C ASN A 32 -7.43 36.57 -10.02
N ALA A 33 -6.53 35.83 -10.68
CA ALA A 33 -6.67 34.38 -10.85
C ALA A 33 -6.68 33.66 -9.49
N PHE A 34 -5.81 34.08 -8.57
CA PHE A 34 -5.78 33.54 -7.21
C PHE A 34 -7.07 33.83 -6.43
N THR A 35 -7.61 35.05 -6.55
CA THR A 35 -8.89 35.45 -5.93
C THR A 35 -10.06 34.62 -6.43
N VAL A 36 -10.15 34.36 -7.75
CA VAL A 36 -11.17 33.49 -8.35
C VAL A 36 -11.04 32.04 -7.87
N ARG A 37 -9.82 31.53 -7.74
CA ARG A 37 -9.57 30.20 -7.17
C ARG A 37 -10.02 30.11 -5.71
N LYS A 38 -9.71 31.13 -4.91
CA LYS A 38 -10.13 31.24 -3.51
C LYS A 38 -11.65 31.22 -3.36
N SER A 39 -12.38 31.97 -4.18
CA SER A 39 -13.86 31.99 -4.15
C SER A 39 -14.46 30.64 -4.57
N ARG A 40 -13.80 29.91 -5.48
CA ARG A 40 -14.18 28.56 -5.90
C ARG A 40 -13.67 27.45 -4.98
N ASN A 41 -12.98 27.80 -3.88
CA ASN A 41 -12.32 26.86 -2.97
C ASN A 41 -11.40 25.85 -3.71
N SER A 42 -10.75 26.28 -4.80
CA SER A 42 -9.89 25.46 -5.64
C SER A 42 -8.42 25.81 -5.41
N PHE A 43 -7.74 25.02 -4.56
CA PHE A 43 -6.35 25.28 -4.20
C PHE A 43 -5.39 24.96 -5.37
N PRO A 44 -4.40 25.82 -5.67
CA PRO A 44 -3.49 25.65 -6.80
C PRO A 44 -2.36 24.64 -6.50
N GLU A 45 -2.71 23.38 -6.29
CA GLU A 45 -1.74 22.34 -5.90
C GLU A 45 -0.67 22.11 -6.97
N LYS A 46 -1.05 22.13 -8.25
CA LYS A 46 -0.11 21.96 -9.37
C LYS A 46 0.97 23.05 -9.35
N GLU A 47 0.56 24.30 -9.17
CA GLU A 47 1.47 25.45 -9.11
C GLU A 47 2.34 25.40 -7.85
N LEU A 48 1.79 24.92 -6.72
CA LEU A 48 2.57 24.70 -5.50
C LEU A 48 3.66 23.63 -5.69
N PHE A 49 3.35 22.50 -6.34
CA PHE A 49 4.35 21.47 -6.66
C PHE A 49 5.41 22.01 -7.63
N ALA A 50 5.00 22.81 -8.62
CA ALA A 50 5.93 23.46 -9.53
C ALA A 50 6.86 24.46 -8.81
N LEU A 51 6.33 25.24 -7.86
CA LEU A 51 7.12 26.14 -7.02
C LEU A 51 8.19 25.37 -6.24
N LYS A 52 7.81 24.28 -5.56
CA LYS A 52 8.76 23.43 -4.82
C LYS A 52 9.84 22.84 -5.72
N ALA A 53 9.47 22.37 -6.91
CA ALA A 53 10.42 21.82 -7.86
C ALA A 53 11.39 22.87 -8.41
N LYS A 54 10.92 24.11 -8.60
CA LYS A 54 11.71 25.22 -9.14
C LYS A 54 12.64 25.86 -8.11
N TYR A 55 12.22 25.89 -6.84
CA TYR A 55 12.93 26.54 -5.74
C TYR A 55 13.06 25.59 -4.54
N PRO A 56 13.85 24.50 -4.68
CA PRO A 56 14.02 23.51 -3.61
C PRO A 56 14.61 24.11 -2.32
N GLU A 57 15.34 25.22 -2.41
CA GLU A 57 15.92 25.96 -1.28
C GLU A 57 14.89 26.58 -0.35
N LEU A 58 13.64 26.78 -0.81
CA LEU A 58 12.55 27.26 0.05
C LEU A 58 12.13 26.22 1.10
N ASN A 59 12.58 24.97 0.98
CA ASN A 59 12.33 23.89 1.94
C ASN A 59 10.85 23.72 2.35
N LEU A 60 9.93 23.93 1.40
CA LEU A 60 8.49 23.88 1.67
C LEU A 60 8.04 22.50 2.17
N ASP A 61 7.44 22.48 3.37
CA ASP A 61 6.78 21.32 3.95
C ASP A 61 5.39 21.13 3.33
N MET A 62 5.35 20.27 2.29
CA MET A 62 4.14 20.01 1.51
C MET A 62 3.05 19.31 2.32
N ASP A 63 3.45 18.41 3.21
CA ASP A 63 2.52 17.67 4.07
C ASP A 63 1.86 18.65 5.04
N TYR A 64 2.65 19.56 5.62
CA TYR A 64 2.10 20.62 6.45
C TYR A 64 1.15 21.53 5.67
N ILE A 65 1.53 22.01 4.48
CA ILE A 65 0.67 22.91 3.69
C ILE A 65 -0.65 22.21 3.34
N LEU A 66 -0.58 21.01 2.76
CA LEU A 66 -1.74 20.32 2.20
C LEU A 66 -2.60 19.64 3.26
N LEU A 67 -1.98 18.95 4.22
CA LEU A 67 -2.66 18.09 5.21
C LEU A 67 -2.80 18.76 6.58
N GLY A 68 -2.02 19.81 6.86
CA GLY A 68 -2.09 20.55 8.12
C GLY A 68 -1.23 19.99 9.24
N HIS A 69 -0.43 18.96 8.97
CA HIS A 69 0.43 18.30 9.95
C HIS A 69 1.84 18.20 9.40
N ARG A 70 2.83 18.61 10.20
CA ARG A 70 4.24 18.46 9.81
C ARG A 70 4.63 16.99 9.80
N HIS A 71 5.55 16.61 8.91
CA HIS A 71 6.04 15.24 8.80
C HIS A 71 6.46 14.64 10.16
N GLU A 72 7.14 15.44 10.99
CA GLU A 72 7.61 15.07 12.33
C GLU A 72 6.48 14.59 13.27
N THR A 73 5.26 15.10 13.07
CA THR A 73 4.10 14.69 13.89
C THR A 73 3.64 13.28 13.54
N TYR A 74 3.77 12.85 12.27
CA TYR A 74 3.47 11.48 11.87
C TYR A 74 4.52 10.52 12.41
N GLU A 75 5.81 10.84 12.33
CA GLU A 75 6.86 9.96 12.89
C GLU A 75 6.69 9.74 14.39
N ALA A 76 6.32 10.78 15.15
CA ALA A 76 6.09 10.66 16.58
C ALA A 76 4.84 9.84 16.91
N MET A 77 3.76 10.02 16.15
CA MET A 77 2.52 9.24 16.29
C MET A 77 2.72 7.78 15.84
N GLU A 78 3.44 7.54 14.75
CA GLU A 78 3.82 6.22 14.25
C GLU A 78 4.74 5.53 15.25
N LYS A 79 5.82 6.15 15.72
CA LYS A 79 6.68 5.58 16.77
C LYS A 79 5.90 5.25 18.03
N LYS A 80 4.91 6.07 18.40
CA LYS A 80 4.04 5.81 19.55
C LYS A 80 3.07 4.67 19.30
N ALA A 81 2.47 4.59 18.12
CA ALA A 81 1.53 3.53 17.72
C ALA A 81 2.24 2.18 17.50
N LEU A 82 3.45 2.19 16.95
CA LEU A 82 4.32 1.03 16.75
C LEU A 82 5.05 0.61 18.02
N LYS A 83 5.02 1.42 19.09
CA LYS A 83 5.70 1.11 20.36
C LYS A 83 5.17 -0.18 20.98
N ASP A 84 3.84 -0.37 20.90
CA ASP A 84 3.14 -1.51 21.48
C ASP A 84 2.66 -2.51 20.41
N MET A 85 2.86 -2.19 19.12
CA MET A 85 2.67 -3.15 18.04
C MET A 85 3.81 -4.16 18.10
N PRO A 86 3.53 -5.49 17.99
CA PRO A 86 4.59 -6.44 17.74
C PRO A 86 5.31 -5.95 16.48
N LYS A 87 6.59 -5.58 16.58
CA LYS A 87 7.40 -5.40 15.37
C LYS A 87 7.18 -6.65 14.51
N PRO A 88 6.91 -6.51 13.21
CA PRO A 88 6.96 -7.67 12.34
C PRO A 88 8.35 -8.25 12.54
N ASP A 89 8.40 -9.40 13.20
CA ASP A 89 9.64 -10.08 13.43
C ASP A 89 10.07 -10.66 12.08
N PHE A 90 10.79 -9.86 11.31
CA PHE A 90 11.41 -10.35 10.09
C PHE A 90 12.74 -11.08 10.38
N SER A 91 13.11 -11.23 11.66
CA SER A 91 14.28 -12.03 12.08
C SER A 91 13.98 -13.52 12.09
N ASP A 92 12.69 -13.89 12.06
CA ASP A 92 12.30 -15.26 11.76
C ASP A 92 12.39 -15.53 10.25
N LYS A 93 12.43 -16.82 9.90
CA LYS A 93 12.54 -17.28 8.51
C LYS A 93 11.39 -16.79 7.62
N THR A 94 10.30 -16.31 8.21
CA THR A 94 9.11 -15.78 7.51
C THR A 94 9.42 -14.45 6.86
N GLY A 95 10.08 -13.53 7.57
CA GLY A 95 10.43 -12.22 7.01
C GLY A 95 11.42 -12.29 5.86
N LEU A 96 12.46 -13.11 6.01
CA LEU A 96 13.42 -13.36 4.93
C LEU A 96 12.72 -13.98 3.70
N LEU A 97 11.78 -14.92 3.90
CA LEU A 97 11.03 -15.52 2.81
C LEU A 97 10.18 -14.49 2.06
N VAL A 98 9.51 -13.58 2.77
CA VAL A 98 8.73 -12.48 2.16
C VAL A 98 9.63 -11.56 1.35
N GLN A 99 10.77 -11.14 1.90
CA GLN A 99 11.73 -10.28 1.21
C GLN A 99 12.25 -10.91 -0.08
N LEU A 100 12.65 -12.19 -0.03
CA LEU A 100 13.16 -12.92 -1.19
C LEU A 100 12.06 -13.11 -2.25
N PHE A 101 10.83 -13.43 -1.84
CA PHE A 101 9.70 -13.59 -2.76
C PHE A 101 9.38 -12.31 -3.54
N MET A 102 9.47 -11.14 -2.90
CA MET A 102 9.25 -9.85 -3.56
C MET A 102 10.30 -9.52 -4.63
N GLN A 103 11.51 -10.09 -4.52
CA GLN A 103 12.61 -9.86 -5.47
C GLN A 103 12.60 -10.81 -6.67
N CYS A 104 11.83 -11.90 -6.62
CA CYS A 104 11.72 -12.84 -7.72
C CYS A 104 10.92 -12.28 -8.90
N ASP A 105 11.07 -12.88 -10.08
CA ASP A 105 10.15 -12.72 -11.20
C ASP A 105 8.93 -13.65 -11.07
N ASP A 106 8.05 -13.67 -12.08
CA ASP A 106 6.83 -14.47 -12.04
C ASP A 106 7.10 -15.98 -11.96
N GLN A 107 8.16 -16.46 -12.62
CA GLN A 107 8.56 -17.87 -12.55
C GLN A 107 9.09 -18.23 -11.15
N GLY A 108 9.95 -17.39 -10.58
CA GLY A 108 10.48 -17.58 -9.22
C GLY A 108 9.38 -17.57 -8.16
N ARG A 109 8.42 -16.65 -8.27
CA ARG A 109 7.24 -16.61 -7.38
C ARG A 109 6.38 -17.88 -7.48
N ALA A 110 6.10 -18.33 -8.71
CA ALA A 110 5.31 -19.55 -8.93
C ALA A 110 5.99 -20.80 -8.36
N ALA A 111 7.31 -20.92 -8.53
CA ALA A 111 8.09 -22.02 -7.97
C ALA A 111 8.05 -22.03 -6.43
N ILE A 112 8.24 -20.89 -5.78
CA ILE A 112 8.18 -20.77 -4.31
C ILE A 112 6.79 -21.16 -3.79
N LEU A 113 5.73 -20.69 -4.45
CA LEU A 113 4.35 -21.04 -4.09
C LEU A 113 4.06 -22.54 -4.24
N SER A 114 4.54 -23.16 -5.31
CA SER A 114 4.37 -24.60 -5.52
C SER A 114 5.01 -25.43 -4.40
N VAL A 115 6.25 -25.11 -4.01
CA VAL A 115 6.94 -25.78 -2.90
C VAL A 115 6.21 -25.58 -1.57
N ALA A 116 5.77 -24.35 -1.29
CA ALA A 116 5.02 -24.04 -0.08
C ALA A 116 3.71 -24.84 0.01
N GLN A 117 2.98 -24.96 -1.11
CA GLN A 117 1.75 -25.76 -1.21
C GLN A 117 2.01 -27.25 -0.95
N THR A 118 3.07 -27.82 -1.54
CA THR A 118 3.44 -29.23 -1.30
C THR A 118 3.76 -29.48 0.17
N MET A 119 4.58 -28.62 0.79
CA MET A 119 4.97 -28.78 2.20
C MET A 119 3.78 -28.61 3.16
N ALA A 120 2.87 -27.68 2.86
CA ALA A 120 1.64 -27.49 3.63
C ALA A 120 0.71 -28.72 3.53
N ALA A 121 0.59 -29.33 2.35
CA ALA A 121 -0.19 -30.55 2.16
C ALA A 121 0.43 -31.75 2.91
N MET A 122 1.76 -31.88 2.90
CA MET A 122 2.47 -32.95 3.63
C MET A 122 2.26 -32.87 5.15
N GLY A 123 2.25 -31.66 5.71
CA GLY A 123 1.95 -31.44 7.13
C GLY A 123 0.53 -31.85 7.52
N GLN A 124 -0.44 -31.75 6.60
CA GLN A 124 -1.82 -32.18 6.82
C GLN A 124 -2.00 -33.69 6.70
N THR A 125 -1.27 -34.34 5.79
CA THR A 125 -1.28 -35.81 5.66
C THR A 125 -0.64 -36.54 6.84
N ALA A 126 0.34 -35.93 7.52
CA ALA A 126 0.91 -36.51 8.75
C ALA A 126 -0.11 -36.53 9.93
N GLY A 127 -1.13 -35.66 9.91
CA GLY A 127 -2.17 -35.56 10.94
C GLY A 127 -3.43 -36.41 10.71
N THR A 128 -3.54 -37.15 9.61
CA THR A 128 -4.78 -37.88 9.23
C THR A 128 -4.61 -39.38 9.04
N THR A 129 -3.47 -39.97 9.39
CA THR A 129 -3.23 -41.42 9.28
C THR A 129 -3.79 -42.25 10.44
N ASN A 130 -4.96 -41.90 10.97
CA ASN A 130 -5.75 -42.80 11.82
C ASN A 130 -7.23 -42.51 11.58
N ILE A 131 -8.02 -43.55 11.28
CA ILE A 131 -9.48 -43.53 11.01
C ILE A 131 -9.81 -43.21 9.54
N SER A 132 -9.75 -44.22 8.65
CA SER A 132 -10.67 -44.45 7.49
C SER A 132 -10.12 -45.48 6.48
N GLN A 133 -9.66 -46.65 6.95
CA GLN A 133 -9.54 -47.84 6.09
C GLN A 133 -10.26 -49.02 6.74
N GLN A 134 -11.54 -48.83 6.99
CA GLN A 134 -12.49 -49.89 7.27
C GLN A 134 -13.85 -49.43 6.72
N PHE A 135 -14.48 -50.32 5.94
CA PHE A 135 -15.83 -50.22 5.36
C PHE A 135 -15.98 -49.44 4.04
N ASN A 136 -15.85 -50.15 2.91
CA ASN A 136 -17.04 -50.64 2.15
C ASN A 136 -16.60 -51.26 0.82
N ASN A 137 -16.44 -52.58 0.84
CA ASN A 137 -16.42 -53.39 -0.37
C ASN A 137 -17.67 -54.26 -0.37
N SER A 138 -18.79 -53.70 -0.82
CA SER A 138 -20.04 -54.43 -1.09
C SER A 138 -20.91 -53.59 -2.02
N ASN A 139 -21.35 -54.22 -3.11
CA ASN A 139 -22.26 -53.74 -4.15
C ASN A 139 -21.67 -52.83 -5.22
N ILE A 140 -21.22 -53.43 -6.32
CA ILE A 140 -21.93 -53.39 -7.61
C ILE A 140 -21.68 -54.73 -8.32
N SER A 141 -22.70 -55.59 -8.30
CA SER A 141 -22.84 -56.74 -9.18
C SER A 141 -23.87 -56.37 -10.23
N GLY A 142 -23.52 -56.54 -11.51
CA GLY A 142 -24.46 -56.55 -12.61
C GLY A 142 -24.35 -55.38 -13.60
N SER A 143 -23.53 -55.54 -14.63
CA SER A 143 -23.99 -55.47 -16.03
C SER A 143 -22.84 -55.81 -16.98
N ASN A 144 -23.07 -56.85 -17.80
CA ASN A 144 -22.16 -57.41 -18.78
C ASN A 144 -21.81 -56.41 -19.88
N PHE A 145 -20.52 -56.25 -20.17
CA PHE A 145 -20.07 -55.71 -21.46
C PHE A 145 -19.21 -56.75 -22.17
N THR A 146 -19.84 -57.51 -23.06
CA THR A 146 -19.19 -58.42 -23.99
C THR A 146 -18.69 -57.61 -25.18
N VAL A 147 -17.38 -57.52 -25.39
CA VAL A 147 -16.80 -57.17 -26.70
C VAL A 147 -16.17 -58.43 -27.28
N LYS A 148 -16.76 -58.89 -28.38
CA LYS A 148 -16.27 -60.01 -29.19
C LYS A 148 -14.96 -59.62 -29.86
N ASN A 149 -13.90 -60.40 -29.64
CA ASN A 149 -12.70 -60.36 -30.47
C ASN A 149 -12.99 -61.14 -31.76
N ASN A 150 -13.02 -60.45 -32.91
CA ASN A 150 -12.87 -61.12 -34.21
C ASN A 150 -11.38 -61.21 -34.54
N LYS A 151 -10.92 -62.42 -34.84
CA LYS A 151 -9.78 -62.65 -35.74
C LYS A 151 -10.24 -62.48 -37.17
#